data_AF-H0SF56-F1
#
_entry.id   AF-H0SF56-F1
#
_cell.length_a   1.000
_cell.length_b   1.000
_cell.length_c   1.000
_cell.angle_alpha   90.00
_cell.angle_beta   90.00
_cell.angle_gamma   90.00
#
_symmetry.space_group_name_H-M   'P 1'
#
loop_
_entity.id
_entity.type
_entity.pdbx_description
1 polymer ?
#
loop_
_entity_poly.entity_id
_entity_poly.type
_entity_poly.pdbx_seq_one_letter_code
_entity_poly.pdbx_strand_id
1 'polypeptide(L)'
;MNRALIVAIVSLLALAPFAAAWAGCVPDQRQSFICGDGKDAIRVFSETTSPSGKLAFGWRTSAGLPTGQAEPAGDVENVLVRLQDGAVLGRLGGTYWATGKMRANRYDLVAAWSPDSRAVVEVANSRWDTDSFRFYAVGNADSVTLDLHDLVERAVRAKSQPQAAKGRVFRIREDLPVKLDGDGRLSFAAILFIPKSEEPALGFRVELMIKTIKSSAAARVISVQRAKLSD
;
A
#
# COMPACT_ATOMS: atom_id res chain seq x y z
N MET A 1 73.09 -34.27 11.14
CA MET A 1 72.87 -32.85 10.79
C MET A 1 71.85 -32.79 9.66
N ASN A 2 70.66 -32.32 10.00
CA ASN A 2 69.47 -32.25 9.15
C ASN A 2 69.60 -31.22 8.03
N ARG A 3 69.09 -31.55 6.82
CA ARG A 3 68.61 -30.56 5.86
C ARG A 3 67.30 -31.04 5.25
N ALA A 4 66.21 -30.61 5.87
CA ALA A 4 64.86 -30.72 5.33
C ALA A 4 64.66 -29.61 4.28
N LEU A 5 64.22 -29.99 3.08
CA LEU A 5 63.77 -29.07 2.04
C LEU A 5 62.32 -28.66 2.36
N ILE A 6 62.10 -27.36 2.59
CA ILE A 6 60.75 -26.79 2.76
C ILE A 6 60.21 -26.44 1.37
N VAL A 7 59.15 -27.11 0.95
CA VAL A 7 58.39 -26.77 -0.26
C VAL A 7 57.36 -25.71 0.11
N ALA A 8 57.48 -24.51 -0.46
CA ALA A 8 56.49 -23.45 -0.32
C ALA A 8 55.35 -23.67 -1.33
N ILE A 9 54.16 -24.03 -0.83
CA ILE A 9 52.92 -24.06 -1.62
C ILE A 9 52.32 -22.65 -1.58
N VAL A 10 52.35 -21.96 -2.73
CA VAL A 10 51.65 -20.68 -2.93
C VAL A 10 50.21 -21.01 -3.33
N SER A 11 49.28 -20.93 -2.37
CA SER A 11 47.85 -21.07 -2.62
C SER A 11 47.30 -19.78 -3.25
N LEU A 12 46.98 -19.82 -4.54
CA LEU A 12 46.17 -18.81 -5.22
C LEU A 12 44.73 -18.86 -4.66
N LEU A 13 44.37 -17.93 -3.77
CA LEU A 13 42.96 -17.69 -3.45
C LEU A 13 42.30 -16.94 -4.61
N ALA A 14 41.51 -17.64 -5.40
CA ALA A 14 40.57 -17.01 -6.32
C ALA A 14 39.49 -16.27 -5.51
N LEU A 15 39.62 -14.96 -5.40
CA LEU A 15 38.53 -14.08 -4.96
C LEU A 15 37.45 -14.10 -6.05
N ALA A 16 36.40 -14.88 -5.85
CA ALA A 16 35.17 -14.72 -6.61
C ALA A 16 34.68 -13.28 -6.43
N PRO A 17 34.24 -12.57 -7.50
CA PRO A 17 33.59 -11.29 -7.33
C PRO A 17 32.30 -11.56 -6.55
N PHE A 18 32.25 -11.12 -5.29
CA PHE A 18 30.98 -10.87 -4.64
C PHE A 18 30.30 -9.81 -5.50
N ALA A 19 29.43 -10.24 -6.42
CA ALA A 19 28.39 -9.37 -6.90
C ALA A 19 27.67 -8.90 -5.63
N ALA A 20 27.89 -7.64 -5.26
CA ALA A 20 27.12 -7.03 -4.20
C ALA A 20 25.67 -7.11 -4.68
N ALA A 21 24.92 -8.09 -4.15
CA ALA A 21 23.48 -8.07 -4.25
C ALA A 21 23.10 -6.69 -3.72
N TRP A 22 22.51 -5.85 -4.57
CA TRP A 22 22.04 -4.53 -4.17
C TRP A 22 20.96 -4.79 -3.10
N ALA A 23 21.37 -4.79 -1.84
CA ALA A 23 20.54 -5.20 -0.73
C ALA A 23 19.69 -3.99 -0.34
N GLY A 24 18.51 -3.90 -0.94
CA GLY A 24 17.51 -2.89 -0.62
C GLY A 24 17.09 -1.99 -1.77
N CYS A 25 16.11 -1.14 -1.46
CA CYS A 25 15.61 -0.17 -2.41
C CYS A 25 16.54 1.04 -2.46
N VAL A 26 16.89 1.48 -3.66
CA VAL A 26 17.82 2.60 -3.88
C VAL A 26 17.08 3.83 -4.41
N PRO A 27 17.54 5.05 -4.07
CA PRO A 27 16.96 6.26 -4.62
C PRO A 27 16.97 6.26 -6.17
N ASP A 28 15.83 6.58 -6.77
CA ASP A 28 15.71 6.91 -8.20
C ASP A 28 15.88 8.42 -8.37
N GLN A 29 16.25 8.85 -9.59
CA GLN A 29 16.40 10.25 -10.01
C GLN A 29 15.09 11.07 -9.89
N ARG A 30 13.98 10.45 -9.47
CA ARG A 30 12.64 11.02 -9.41
C ARG A 30 12.09 11.11 -7.98
N GLN A 31 12.97 11.28 -6.97
CA GLN A 31 12.59 11.40 -5.55
C GLN A 31 11.75 10.21 -5.03
N SER A 32 12.04 9.04 -5.59
CA SER A 32 11.41 7.76 -5.28
C SER A 32 12.50 6.73 -5.01
N PHE A 33 12.12 5.49 -4.72
CA PHE A 33 13.02 4.37 -4.58
C PHE A 33 12.65 3.28 -5.59
N ILE A 34 13.66 2.57 -6.11
CA ILE A 34 13.48 1.35 -6.88
C ILE A 34 14.06 0.18 -6.09
N CYS A 35 13.25 -0.86 -5.91
CA CYS A 35 13.67 -2.13 -5.33
C CYS A 35 13.86 -3.15 -6.45
N GLY A 36 15.00 -3.85 -6.46
CA GLY A 36 15.32 -4.84 -7.50
C GLY A 36 15.63 -4.21 -8.87
N ASP A 37 15.68 -5.04 -9.90
CA ASP A 37 16.04 -4.68 -11.27
C ASP A 37 15.18 -5.39 -12.33
N GLY A 38 15.32 -4.97 -13.58
CA GLY A 38 14.67 -5.60 -14.73
C GLY A 38 13.14 -5.68 -14.61
N LYS A 39 12.60 -6.89 -14.81
CA LYS A 39 11.15 -7.17 -14.80
C LYS A 39 10.56 -7.26 -13.39
N ASP A 40 11.39 -7.52 -12.39
CA ASP A 40 10.97 -7.64 -11.00
C ASP A 40 11.08 -6.31 -10.25
N ALA A 41 11.56 -5.26 -10.92
CA ALA A 41 11.73 -3.94 -10.35
C ALA A 41 10.41 -3.36 -9.84
N ILE A 42 10.44 -2.86 -8.60
CA ILE A 42 9.31 -2.20 -7.94
C ILE A 42 9.66 -0.74 -7.75
N ARG A 43 8.77 0.15 -8.18
CA ARG A 43 8.88 1.58 -7.91
C ARG A 43 8.03 1.96 -6.70
N VAL A 44 8.66 2.58 -5.71
CA VAL A 44 8.02 2.96 -4.44
C VAL A 44 7.21 4.25 -4.59
N PHE A 45 6.03 4.29 -3.99
CA PHE A 45 5.25 5.51 -3.78
C PHE A 45 5.77 6.22 -2.52
N SER A 46 6.65 7.21 -2.67
CA SER A 46 7.36 7.85 -1.55
C SER A 46 6.40 8.37 -0.45
N GLU A 47 5.24 8.89 -0.85
CA GLU A 47 4.18 9.40 0.02
C GLU A 47 3.52 8.34 0.91
N THR A 48 3.74 7.06 0.63
CA THR A 48 3.19 5.93 1.37
C THR A 48 4.17 5.31 2.36
N THR A 49 5.34 5.93 2.54
CA THR A 49 6.38 5.42 3.44
C THR A 49 5.88 5.45 4.89
N SER A 50 6.05 4.33 5.59
CA SER A 50 5.70 4.18 7.00
C SER A 50 6.44 5.18 7.91
N PRO A 51 5.91 5.50 9.11
CA PRO A 51 6.60 6.33 10.09
C PRO A 51 8.03 5.88 10.43
N SER A 52 8.29 4.57 10.43
CA SER A 52 9.63 4.02 10.69
C SER A 52 10.60 4.16 9.52
N GLY A 53 10.14 4.56 8.33
CA GLY A 53 10.94 4.63 7.12
C GLY A 53 11.32 3.27 6.51
N LYS A 54 10.74 2.16 6.99
CA LYS A 54 11.15 0.79 6.59
C LYS A 54 10.22 0.09 5.62
N LEU A 55 9.00 0.58 5.49
CA LEU A 55 7.94 -0.02 4.68
C LEU A 55 7.32 1.05 3.80
N ALA A 56 6.83 0.67 2.62
CA ALA A 56 6.06 1.55 1.75
C ALA A 56 5.17 0.72 0.83
N PHE A 57 4.26 1.40 0.13
CA PHE A 57 3.64 0.82 -1.06
C PHE A 57 4.52 1.07 -2.27
N GLY A 58 4.40 0.19 -3.26
CA GLY A 58 5.04 0.34 -4.56
C GLY A 58 4.22 -0.33 -5.64
N TRP A 59 4.71 -0.22 -6.87
CA TRP A 59 4.09 -0.85 -8.01
C TRP A 59 5.10 -1.48 -8.95
N ARG A 60 4.64 -2.49 -9.68
CA ARG A 60 5.40 -3.20 -10.72
C ARG A 60 4.48 -3.66 -11.83
N THR A 61 5.09 -4.16 -12.90
CA THR A 61 4.40 -4.90 -13.97
C THR A 61 5.25 -6.10 -14.36
N SER A 62 4.65 -7.10 -15.01
CA SER A 62 5.40 -8.24 -15.56
C SER A 62 6.33 -7.86 -16.73
N ALA A 63 6.15 -6.68 -17.33
CA ALA A 63 7.01 -6.14 -18.38
C ALA A 63 8.19 -5.31 -17.82
N GLY A 64 8.24 -5.08 -16.50
CA GLY A 64 9.18 -4.17 -15.86
C GLY A 64 8.68 -2.73 -15.79
N LEU A 65 9.50 -1.85 -15.22
CA LEU A 65 9.12 -0.45 -15.04
C LEU A 65 9.32 0.36 -16.33
N PRO A 66 8.30 1.11 -16.78
CA PRO A 66 8.45 1.99 -17.93
C PRO A 66 9.39 3.16 -17.62
N THR A 67 10.03 3.69 -18.66
CA THR A 67 10.87 4.90 -18.60
C THR A 67 10.15 6.12 -19.17
N GLY A 68 10.65 7.32 -18.88
CA GLY A 68 10.08 8.56 -19.40
C GLY A 68 8.59 8.78 -19.09
N GLN A 69 7.83 9.07 -20.16
CA GLN A 69 6.39 9.30 -20.20
C GLN A 69 5.64 8.11 -20.85
N ALA A 70 6.20 6.90 -20.82
CA ALA A 70 5.46 5.73 -21.27
C ALA A 70 4.46 5.30 -20.19
N GLU A 71 3.26 4.88 -20.62
CA GLU A 71 2.35 4.13 -19.77
C GLU A 71 2.93 2.74 -19.49
N PRO A 72 2.60 2.11 -18.34
CA PRO A 72 3.03 0.75 -18.06
C PRO A 72 2.47 -0.25 -19.09
N ALA A 73 3.33 -1.13 -19.58
CA ALA A 73 2.92 -2.29 -20.34
C ALA A 73 2.60 -3.46 -19.39
N GLY A 74 1.52 -4.21 -19.67
CA GLY A 74 1.07 -5.31 -18.83
C GLY A 74 0.28 -4.85 -17.59
N ASP A 75 -0.17 -5.82 -16.81
CA ASP A 75 -1.00 -5.56 -15.63
C ASP A 75 -0.17 -4.90 -14.52
N VAL A 76 -0.71 -3.81 -13.99
CA VAL A 76 -0.13 -3.12 -12.83
C VAL A 76 -0.51 -3.87 -11.56
N GLU A 77 0.50 -4.16 -10.74
CA GLU A 77 0.33 -4.70 -9.40
C GLU A 77 0.84 -3.69 -8.38
N ASN A 78 0.04 -3.40 -7.35
CA ASN A 78 0.47 -2.66 -6.18
C ASN A 78 0.88 -3.64 -5.07
N VAL A 79 1.96 -3.31 -4.36
CA VAL A 79 2.58 -4.19 -3.37
C VAL A 79 2.97 -3.42 -2.11
N LEU A 80 2.89 -4.07 -0.97
CA LEU A 80 3.53 -3.63 0.27
C LEU A 80 4.96 -4.18 0.29
N VAL A 81 5.94 -3.30 0.41
CA VAL A 81 7.37 -3.64 0.30
C VAL A 81 8.15 -3.23 1.54
N ARG A 82 9.13 -4.06 1.92
CA ARG A 82 10.17 -3.71 2.89
C ARG A 82 11.33 -3.05 2.18
N LEU A 83 11.64 -1.81 2.57
CA LEU A 83 12.61 -0.98 1.87
C LEU A 83 14.06 -1.45 2.06
N GLN A 84 14.36 -2.12 3.18
CA GLN A 84 15.72 -2.57 3.49
C GLN A 84 16.27 -3.61 2.51
N ASP A 85 15.42 -4.48 1.97
CA ASP A 85 15.84 -5.61 1.12
C ASP A 85 14.95 -5.78 -0.13
N GLY A 86 13.94 -4.93 -0.32
CA GLY A 86 13.00 -5.01 -1.44
C GLY A 86 11.97 -6.14 -1.32
N ALA A 87 11.86 -6.79 -0.15
CA ALA A 87 10.95 -7.93 0.01
C ALA A 87 9.48 -7.49 -0.11
N VAL A 88 8.71 -8.18 -0.95
CA VAL A 88 7.26 -8.01 -1.07
C VAL A 88 6.57 -8.75 0.07
N LEU A 89 5.88 -8.02 0.93
CA LEU A 89 5.17 -8.56 2.10
C LEU A 89 3.70 -8.87 1.83
N GLY A 90 3.15 -8.35 0.73
CA GLY A 90 1.77 -8.58 0.33
C GLY A 90 1.39 -7.82 -0.93
N ARG A 91 0.39 -8.35 -1.64
CA ARG A 91 -0.26 -7.69 -2.77
C ARG A 91 -1.36 -6.76 -2.26
N LEU A 92 -1.40 -5.56 -2.79
CA LEU A 92 -2.41 -4.55 -2.51
C LEU A 92 -3.63 -4.71 -3.44
N GLY A 93 -4.76 -4.10 -3.10
CA GLY A 93 -5.98 -4.18 -3.93
C GLY A 93 -5.99 -3.21 -5.11
N GLY A 94 -5.27 -2.09 -5.01
CA GLY A 94 -5.18 -1.07 -6.04
C GLY A 94 -4.31 -1.46 -7.25
N THR A 95 -4.47 -0.67 -8.31
CA THR A 95 -3.68 -0.75 -9.56
C THR A 95 -3.08 0.60 -9.93
N TYR A 96 -2.86 1.46 -8.94
CA TYR A 96 -2.29 2.78 -9.13
C TYR A 96 -0.85 2.65 -9.66
N TRP A 97 -0.41 3.60 -10.49
CA TRP A 97 0.97 3.64 -10.93
C TRP A 97 1.41 5.09 -11.10
N ALA A 98 2.69 5.32 -10.86
CA ALA A 98 3.31 6.62 -11.02
C ALA A 98 4.75 6.45 -11.49
N THR A 99 5.06 7.01 -12.65
CA THR A 99 6.44 7.07 -13.16
C THR A 99 7.18 8.30 -12.64
N GLY A 100 6.52 9.22 -11.95
CA GLY A 100 7.06 10.53 -11.56
C GLY A 100 6.98 11.59 -12.66
N LYS A 101 6.75 11.19 -13.92
CA LYS A 101 6.39 12.11 -15.02
C LYS A 101 4.92 11.97 -15.44
N MET A 102 4.39 10.77 -15.27
CA MET A 102 2.98 10.45 -15.47
C MET A 102 2.50 9.60 -14.30
N ARG A 103 1.18 9.55 -14.13
CA ARG A 103 0.51 8.70 -13.15
C ARG A 103 -0.83 8.25 -13.69
N ALA A 104 -1.38 7.20 -13.09
CA ALA A 104 -2.74 6.76 -13.37
C ALA A 104 -3.72 7.93 -13.20
N ASN A 105 -4.50 8.20 -14.25
CA ASN A 105 -5.44 9.31 -14.26
C ASN A 105 -6.71 8.96 -13.48
N ARG A 106 -7.18 9.87 -12.62
CA ARG A 106 -8.38 9.67 -11.77
C ARG A 106 -8.26 8.49 -10.80
N TYR A 107 -7.05 8.27 -10.29
CA TYR A 107 -6.78 7.31 -9.23
C TYR A 107 -6.09 8.01 -8.08
N ASP A 108 -6.51 7.64 -6.87
CA ASP A 108 -5.93 8.11 -5.62
C ASP A 108 -5.59 6.89 -4.74
N LEU A 109 -4.44 6.98 -4.06
CA LEU A 109 -3.94 5.93 -3.18
C LEU A 109 -3.52 6.56 -1.85
N VAL A 110 -4.04 6.02 -0.75
CA VAL A 110 -3.68 6.43 0.61
C VAL A 110 -3.16 5.23 1.39
N ALA A 111 -2.10 5.47 2.17
CA ALA A 111 -1.58 4.55 3.16
C ALA A 111 -1.73 5.16 4.56
N ALA A 112 -2.69 4.66 5.34
CA ALA A 112 -2.90 5.09 6.72
C ALA A 112 -2.17 4.13 7.67
N TRP A 113 -0.95 4.50 8.07
CA TRP A 113 -0.10 3.72 8.96
C TRP A 113 -0.49 3.84 10.43
N SER A 114 -0.34 2.75 11.18
CA SER A 114 -0.27 2.81 12.63
C SER A 114 1.03 3.53 13.05
N PRO A 115 1.07 4.23 14.20
CA PRO A 115 2.25 4.97 14.64
C PRO A 115 3.52 4.12 14.79
N ASP A 116 3.36 2.85 15.16
CA ASP A 116 4.45 1.89 15.33
C ASP A 116 4.88 1.20 14.02
N SER A 117 4.29 1.56 12.89
CA SER A 117 4.52 0.95 11.56
C SER A 117 4.25 -0.56 11.51
N ARG A 118 3.43 -1.11 12.42
CA ARG A 118 3.06 -2.53 12.44
C ARG A 118 1.78 -2.84 11.68
N ALA A 119 1.03 -1.83 11.26
CA ALA A 119 -0.15 -1.99 10.44
C ALA A 119 -0.35 -0.82 9.50
N VAL A 120 -1.05 -1.06 8.39
CA VAL A 120 -1.45 -0.05 7.43
C VAL A 120 -2.80 -0.35 6.85
N VAL A 121 -3.55 0.70 6.55
CA VAL A 121 -4.78 0.62 5.78
C VAL A 121 -4.56 1.25 4.42
N GLU A 122 -4.85 0.49 3.38
CA GLU A 122 -4.90 0.93 2.00
C GLU A 122 -6.30 1.50 1.71
N VAL A 123 -6.34 2.69 1.13
CA VAL A 123 -7.51 3.18 0.39
C VAL A 123 -7.08 3.41 -1.05
N ALA A 124 -7.63 2.66 -1.99
CA ALA A 124 -7.44 2.87 -3.41
C ALA A 124 -8.78 3.25 -4.04
N ASN A 125 -8.82 4.42 -4.65
CA ASN A 125 -10.02 4.98 -5.25
C ASN A 125 -9.80 5.12 -6.76
N SER A 126 -10.71 4.60 -7.57
CA SER A 126 -10.82 4.99 -8.98
C SER A 126 -11.65 6.26 -9.10
N ARG A 127 -12.00 6.63 -10.34
CA ARG A 127 -12.74 7.86 -10.62
C ARG A 127 -14.05 7.99 -9.85
N TRP A 128 -14.75 6.87 -9.61
CA TRP A 128 -16.12 6.90 -9.10
C TRP A 128 -16.37 5.99 -7.90
N ASP A 129 -15.40 5.19 -7.49
CA ASP A 129 -15.60 4.17 -6.46
C ASP A 129 -14.35 4.02 -5.58
N THR A 130 -14.49 3.28 -4.49
CA THR A 130 -13.38 2.75 -3.71
C THR A 130 -13.09 1.32 -4.16
N ASP A 131 -12.04 1.16 -4.97
CA ASP A 131 -11.64 -0.13 -5.53
C ASP A 131 -11.02 -1.06 -4.48
N SER A 132 -10.33 -0.49 -3.48
CA SER A 132 -9.75 -1.23 -2.37
C SER A 132 -9.89 -0.46 -1.07
N PHE A 133 -10.39 -1.13 -0.05
CA PHE A 133 -10.26 -0.70 1.34
C PHE A 133 -9.80 -1.87 2.20
N ARG A 134 -8.50 -1.92 2.49
CA ARG A 134 -7.89 -3.12 3.07
C ARG A 134 -6.95 -2.79 4.20
N PHE A 135 -6.97 -3.64 5.22
CA PHE A 135 -6.04 -3.60 6.34
C PHE A 135 -4.93 -4.64 6.13
N TYR A 136 -3.71 -4.27 6.49
CA TYR A 136 -2.55 -5.16 6.53
C TYR A 136 -1.87 -5.02 7.89
N ALA A 137 -1.78 -6.12 8.65
CA ALA A 137 -0.87 -6.21 9.79
C ALA A 137 0.46 -6.79 9.30
N VAL A 138 1.55 -6.07 9.59
CA VAL A 138 2.87 -6.35 9.04
C VAL A 138 3.66 -7.23 10.01
N GLY A 139 3.99 -8.43 9.56
CA GLY A 139 4.90 -9.36 10.21
C GLY A 139 6.36 -9.08 9.84
N ASN A 140 7.23 -10.03 10.16
CA ASN A 140 8.65 -9.93 9.77
C ASN A 140 8.91 -10.44 8.35
N ALA A 141 8.07 -11.31 7.80
CA ALA A 141 8.26 -11.86 6.44
C ALA A 141 6.98 -11.78 5.59
N ASP A 142 5.84 -11.64 6.24
CA ASP A 142 4.51 -11.73 5.68
C ASP A 142 3.61 -10.60 6.21
N SER A 143 2.41 -10.51 5.65
CA SER A 143 1.35 -9.66 6.18
C SER A 143 0.04 -10.44 6.32
N VAL A 144 -0.73 -10.08 7.33
CA VAL A 144 -2.11 -10.54 7.51
C VAL A 144 -3.03 -9.49 6.91
N THR A 145 -3.85 -9.89 5.94
CA THR A 145 -4.76 -8.98 5.24
C THR A 145 -6.20 -9.17 5.68
N LEU A 146 -6.96 -8.08 5.74
CA LEU A 146 -8.41 -8.07 5.94
C LEU A 146 -9.06 -7.08 4.98
N ASP A 147 -10.04 -7.54 4.20
CA ASP A 147 -10.88 -6.65 3.40
C ASP A 147 -11.92 -5.97 4.27
N LEU A 148 -11.94 -4.63 4.23
CA LEU A 148 -12.84 -3.78 5.02
C LEU A 148 -13.99 -3.23 4.18
N HIS A 149 -13.91 -3.33 2.85
CA HIS A 149 -14.79 -2.62 1.93
C HIS A 149 -16.28 -2.96 2.18
N ASP A 150 -16.65 -4.23 2.00
CA ASP A 150 -18.03 -4.67 2.11
C ASP A 150 -18.61 -4.51 3.52
N LEU A 151 -17.78 -4.69 4.55
CA LEU A 151 -18.18 -4.46 5.93
C LEU A 151 -18.65 -3.02 6.13
N VAL A 152 -17.86 -2.08 5.62
CA VAL A 152 -18.05 -0.64 5.81
C VAL A 152 -19.15 -0.11 4.92
N GLU A 153 -19.17 -0.49 3.65
CA GLU A 153 -20.22 -0.09 2.73
C GLU A 153 -21.60 -0.50 3.26
N ARG A 154 -21.74 -1.76 3.70
CA ARG A 154 -22.99 -2.24 4.31
C ARG A 154 -23.38 -1.41 5.54
N ALA A 155 -22.42 -1.12 6.42
CA ALA A 155 -22.69 -0.35 7.63
C ALA A 155 -23.09 1.11 7.34
N VAL A 156 -22.47 1.73 6.33
CA VAL A 156 -22.81 3.08 5.86
C VAL A 156 -24.18 3.13 5.22
N ARG A 157 -24.49 2.19 4.31
CA ARG A 157 -25.80 2.10 3.68
C ARG A 157 -26.92 1.85 4.70
N ALA A 158 -26.66 1.06 5.74
CA ALA A 158 -27.61 0.82 6.83
C ALA A 158 -27.95 2.07 7.67
N LYS A 159 -27.14 3.15 7.60
CA LYS A 159 -27.43 4.45 8.23
C LYS A 159 -28.20 5.41 7.34
N SER A 160 -28.54 5.00 6.12
CA SER A 160 -29.33 5.79 5.17
C SER A 160 -30.74 5.23 5.03
N GLN A 161 -31.71 6.10 4.76
CA GLN A 161 -33.01 5.62 4.28
C GLN A 161 -32.83 4.92 2.91
N PRO A 162 -33.49 3.78 2.64
CA PRO A 162 -33.28 3.02 1.41
C PRO A 162 -33.44 3.85 0.13
N GLN A 163 -34.44 4.73 0.09
CA GLN A 163 -34.68 5.61 -1.06
C GLN A 163 -33.55 6.64 -1.25
N ALA A 164 -32.99 7.17 -0.16
CA ALA A 164 -31.89 8.12 -0.23
C ALA A 164 -30.57 7.47 -0.68
N ALA A 165 -30.37 6.18 -0.42
CA ALA A 165 -29.17 5.44 -0.82
C ALA A 165 -29.25 4.85 -2.24
N LYS A 166 -30.45 4.80 -2.84
CA LYS A 166 -30.68 4.19 -4.15
C LYS A 166 -29.86 4.90 -5.24
N GLY A 167 -29.15 4.13 -6.07
CA GLY A 167 -28.33 4.66 -7.17
C GLY A 167 -27.04 5.34 -6.74
N ARG A 168 -26.75 5.43 -5.43
CA ARG A 168 -25.51 6.01 -4.92
C ARG A 168 -24.41 4.97 -4.80
N VAL A 169 -23.22 5.32 -5.25
CA VAL A 169 -21.99 4.55 -5.06
C VAL A 169 -21.31 4.95 -3.76
N PHE A 170 -20.57 4.01 -3.18
CA PHE A 170 -19.83 4.21 -1.95
C PHE A 170 -18.43 4.75 -2.28
N ARG A 171 -17.91 5.66 -1.46
CA ARG A 171 -16.53 6.11 -1.57
C ARG A 171 -15.98 6.56 -0.23
N ILE A 172 -14.75 6.18 0.07
CA ILE A 172 -13.98 6.73 1.18
C ILE A 172 -13.41 8.09 0.74
N ARG A 173 -13.60 9.12 1.56
CA ARG A 173 -13.08 10.48 1.30
C ARG A 173 -11.59 10.53 1.62
N GLU A 174 -10.75 10.31 0.61
CA GLU A 174 -9.28 10.33 0.70
C GLU A 174 -8.71 11.73 0.97
N ASP A 175 -9.46 12.77 0.63
CA ASP A 175 -9.14 14.17 0.87
C ASP A 175 -9.34 14.59 2.33
N LEU A 176 -10.02 13.74 3.12
CA LEU A 176 -10.16 13.89 4.57
C LEU A 176 -9.26 12.88 5.29
N PRO A 177 -8.86 13.15 6.55
CA PRO A 177 -7.95 12.26 7.25
C PRO A 177 -8.50 10.83 7.42
N VAL A 178 -7.71 9.85 6.98
CA VAL A 178 -7.84 8.42 7.30
C VAL A 178 -6.76 8.11 8.34
N LYS A 179 -7.16 7.76 9.57
CA LYS A 179 -6.23 7.60 10.69
C LYS A 179 -6.39 6.22 11.33
N LEU A 180 -5.28 5.49 11.40
CA LEU A 180 -5.15 4.25 12.17
C LEU A 180 -4.28 4.54 13.40
N ASP A 181 -4.78 4.27 14.60
CA ASP A 181 -3.98 4.40 15.81
C ASP A 181 -3.30 3.08 16.23
N GLY A 182 -2.49 3.13 17.29
CA GLY A 182 -1.75 1.97 17.80
C GLY A 182 -2.63 0.89 18.44
N ASP A 183 -3.88 1.22 18.79
CA ASP A 183 -4.84 0.27 19.34
C ASP A 183 -5.66 -0.44 18.26
N GLY A 184 -5.47 -0.07 16.99
CA GLY A 184 -6.22 -0.61 15.86
C GLY A 184 -7.56 0.09 15.63
N ARG A 185 -7.79 1.26 16.21
CA ARG A 185 -8.95 2.09 15.87
C ARG A 185 -8.65 2.85 14.59
N LEU A 186 -9.53 2.66 13.61
CA LEU A 186 -9.49 3.32 12.32
C LEU A 186 -10.63 4.32 12.23
N SER A 187 -10.31 5.59 11.94
CA SER A 187 -11.27 6.68 11.78
C SER A 187 -11.10 7.34 10.41
N PHE A 188 -12.22 7.56 9.73
CA PHE A 188 -12.24 8.11 8.37
C PHE A 188 -13.62 8.69 8.04
N ALA A 189 -13.70 9.37 6.90
CA ALA A 189 -14.94 9.84 6.33
C ALA A 189 -15.29 9.05 5.06
N ALA A 190 -16.58 8.84 4.82
CA ALA A 190 -17.09 8.19 3.63
C ALA A 190 -18.32 8.91 3.11
N ILE A 191 -18.65 8.70 1.84
CA ILE A 191 -19.82 9.26 1.18
C ILE A 191 -20.62 8.21 0.43
N LEU A 192 -21.92 8.49 0.28
CA LEU A 192 -22.76 7.90 -0.76
C LEU A 192 -23.13 9.00 -1.75
N PHE A 193 -22.72 8.89 -3.01
CA PHE A 193 -22.94 9.93 -4.02
C PHE A 193 -23.37 9.33 -5.36
N ILE A 194 -23.93 10.16 -6.24
CA ILE A 194 -24.28 9.77 -7.60
C ILE A 194 -23.21 10.36 -8.53
N PRO A 195 -22.43 9.54 -9.26
CA PRO A 195 -21.42 10.05 -10.18
C PRO A 195 -22.02 11.03 -11.19
N LYS A 196 -21.36 12.18 -11.39
CA LYS A 196 -21.76 13.25 -12.33
C LYS A 196 -23.14 13.88 -12.05
N SER A 197 -23.68 13.74 -10.84
CA SER A 197 -24.92 14.40 -10.44
C SER A 197 -24.65 15.63 -9.58
N GLU A 198 -25.54 16.61 -9.68
CA GLU A 198 -25.61 17.78 -8.77
C GLU A 198 -26.30 17.43 -7.44
N GLU A 199 -26.84 16.21 -7.30
CA GLU A 199 -27.44 15.77 -6.05
C GLU A 199 -26.40 15.74 -4.92
N PRO A 200 -26.69 16.32 -3.74
CA PRO A 200 -25.76 16.33 -2.62
C PRO A 200 -25.33 14.92 -2.22
N ALA A 201 -24.03 14.72 -1.98
CA ALA A 201 -23.52 13.48 -1.39
C ALA A 201 -24.03 13.32 0.05
N LEU A 202 -24.24 12.07 0.48
CA LEU A 202 -24.52 11.76 1.87
C LEU A 202 -23.19 11.50 2.58
N GLY A 203 -22.81 12.36 3.52
CA GLY A 203 -21.55 12.22 4.26
C GLY A 203 -21.68 11.42 5.56
N PHE A 204 -20.62 10.69 5.88
CA PHE A 204 -20.53 9.85 7.09
C PHE A 204 -19.15 9.97 7.74
N ARG A 205 -19.14 9.98 9.08
CA ARG A 205 -17.95 9.68 9.89
C ARG A 205 -18.05 8.24 10.35
N VAL A 206 -16.97 7.48 10.15
CA VAL A 206 -16.92 6.05 10.44
C VAL A 206 -15.76 5.75 11.36
N GLU A 207 -16.01 4.89 12.35
CA GLU A 207 -14.99 4.33 13.21
C GLU A 207 -15.08 2.81 13.23
N LEU A 208 -13.93 2.17 13.04
CA LEU A 208 -13.75 0.73 13.15
C LEU A 208 -12.76 0.42 14.27
N MET A 209 -12.90 -0.76 14.86
CA MET A 209 -11.87 -1.39 15.66
C MET A 209 -11.38 -2.62 14.92
N ILE A 210 -10.08 -2.71 14.69
CA ILE A 210 -9.42 -3.82 14.02
C ILE A 210 -8.49 -4.49 15.04
N LYS A 211 -8.57 -5.82 15.15
CA LYS A 211 -7.70 -6.60 16.01
C LYS A 211 -7.08 -7.74 15.22
N THR A 212 -5.78 -7.95 15.45
CA THR A 212 -5.04 -9.06 14.88
C THR A 212 -4.81 -10.10 15.98
N ILE A 213 -5.15 -11.36 15.69
CA ILE A 213 -4.88 -12.51 16.56
C ILE A 213 -4.12 -13.54 15.74
N LYS A 214 -2.85 -13.74 16.09
CA LYS A 214 -1.92 -14.62 15.35
C LYS A 214 -1.90 -14.23 13.87
N SER A 215 -2.29 -15.16 13.00
CA SER A 215 -2.32 -15.02 11.53
C SER A 215 -3.67 -14.58 10.98
N SER A 216 -4.55 -14.00 11.81
CA SER A 216 -5.86 -13.50 11.38
C SER A 216 -6.11 -12.09 11.88
N ALA A 217 -6.92 -11.33 11.15
CA ALA A 217 -7.42 -10.03 11.57
C ALA A 217 -8.94 -10.03 11.48
N ALA A 218 -9.57 -9.31 12.39
CA ALA A 218 -11.01 -9.08 12.40
C ALA A 218 -11.28 -7.60 12.65
N ALA A 219 -12.34 -7.09 12.03
CA ALA A 219 -12.79 -5.72 12.22
C ALA A 219 -14.23 -5.69 12.70
N ARG A 220 -14.54 -4.69 13.52
CA ARG A 220 -15.90 -4.38 13.95
C ARG A 220 -16.17 -2.89 13.76
N VAL A 221 -17.33 -2.58 13.22
CA VAL A 221 -17.85 -1.20 13.17
C VAL A 221 -18.22 -0.75 14.57
N ILE A 222 -17.61 0.34 15.01
CA ILE A 222 -17.85 0.96 16.32
C ILE A 222 -18.91 2.05 16.19
N SER A 223 -18.76 2.92 15.20
CA SER A 223 -19.70 4.00 14.96
C SER A 223 -19.81 4.32 13.46
N VAL A 224 -21.02 4.69 13.05
CA VAL A 224 -21.30 5.31 11.76
C VAL A 224 -22.30 6.43 12.02
N GLN A 225 -21.89 7.66 11.75
CA GLN A 225 -22.67 8.85 12.01
C GLN A 225 -22.82 9.64 10.72
N ARG A 226 -24.07 10.02 10.39
CA ARG A 226 -24.31 10.94 9.27
C ARG A 226 -23.74 12.31 9.64
N ALA A 227 -23.00 12.91 8.75
CA ALA A 227 -22.31 14.17 8.99
C ALA A 227 -22.32 15.04 7.75
N LYS A 228 -22.39 16.36 7.95
CA LYS A 228 -21.98 17.30 6.92
C LYS A 228 -20.45 17.29 6.89
N LEU A 229 -19.91 16.81 5.79
CA LEU A 229 -18.47 16.83 5.56
C LEU A 229 -18.10 18.17 4.92
N SER A 230 -16.88 18.65 5.14
CA SER A 230 -16.36 19.75 4.34
C SER A 230 -16.25 19.31 2.88
N ASP A 231 -16.51 20.25 1.98
CA ASP A 231 -16.24 20.07 0.56
C ASP A 231 -14.73 20.02 0.32
#